data_AF-D5GGV5-F1
#
_entry.id   AF-D5GGV5-F1
#
_cell.length_a   1.000
_cell.length_b   1.000
_cell.length_c   1.000
_cell.angle_alpha   90.00
_cell.angle_beta   90.00
_cell.angle_gamma   90.00
#
_symmetry.space_group_name_H-M   'P 1'
#
loop_
_entity.id
_entity.type
_entity.pdbx_description
1 polymer ?
#
loop_
_entity_poly.entity_id
_entity_poly.type
_entity_poly.pdbx_seq_one_letter_code
_entity_poly.pdbx_strand_id
1 'polypeptide(L)'
;MASTAPKTCYPAQEPTIQLQKPHTPTSTPPTSPTPQPPPYSRHKPSQKSSPMPPSTGSSASHPPQRIEILKSLHNLLVPSGTFAAEFGAHGNCAEVHTALIAALVHRGVAVEVVREACLWWLPTEEEVRKLWGEAGFVVESLRVELRQTELPQGDIGGWVRLFGNAFLELVHEGEREGVVKEVMSVLESVGRVGGGSGVFRINYIRCRILARRGV
;
A
#
# COMPACT_ATOMS: atom_id res chain seq x y z
N MET A 1 -29.32 45.69 -27.68
CA MET A 1 -29.47 44.40 -28.38
C MET A 1 -28.15 43.65 -28.31
N ALA A 2 -28.06 42.65 -27.44
CA ALA A 2 -27.19 41.49 -27.57
C ALA A 2 -27.81 40.39 -26.70
N SER A 3 -27.92 39.22 -27.30
CA SER A 3 -28.92 38.19 -27.00
C SER A 3 -28.51 37.25 -25.87
N THR A 4 -29.54 36.67 -25.26
CA THR A 4 -29.59 35.90 -24.02
C THR A 4 -29.22 34.42 -24.21
N ALA A 5 -28.74 33.83 -23.11
CA ALA A 5 -29.03 32.45 -22.65
C ALA A 5 -28.12 31.28 -23.10
N PRO A 6 -28.08 30.18 -22.32
CA PRO A 6 -26.85 29.65 -21.73
C PRO A 6 -26.53 28.21 -22.16
N LYS A 7 -25.30 27.75 -21.96
CA LYS A 7 -24.98 26.31 -22.10
C LYS A 7 -24.96 25.65 -20.73
N THR A 8 -25.92 24.75 -20.60
CA THR A 8 -26.33 23.92 -19.47
C THR A 8 -25.25 22.91 -19.08
N CYS A 9 -24.97 22.86 -17.77
CA CYS A 9 -24.46 21.67 -17.10
C CYS A 9 -25.55 20.59 -17.11
N TYR A 10 -25.23 19.39 -17.61
CA TYR A 10 -25.97 18.18 -17.26
C TYR A 10 -25.07 17.31 -16.38
N PRO A 11 -25.50 16.98 -15.14
CA PRO A 11 -24.82 15.97 -14.35
C PRO A 11 -25.13 14.57 -14.91
N ALA A 12 -24.10 13.73 -14.99
CA ALA A 12 -24.26 12.31 -15.25
C ALA A 12 -25.03 11.67 -14.09
N GLN A 13 -26.16 11.03 -14.41
CA GLN A 13 -26.93 10.22 -13.47
C GLN A 13 -26.21 8.89 -13.25
N GLU A 14 -25.80 8.62 -12.01
CA GLU A 14 -25.47 7.26 -11.57
C GLU A 14 -26.76 6.49 -11.26
N PRO A 15 -26.87 5.20 -11.65
CA PRO A 15 -28.04 4.41 -11.31
C PRO A 15 -28.06 4.05 -9.82
N THR A 16 -29.03 4.59 -9.09
CA THR A 16 -29.38 4.21 -7.72
C THR A 16 -29.90 2.77 -7.67
N ILE A 17 -29.10 1.84 -7.15
CA ILE A 17 -29.59 0.54 -6.69
C ILE A 17 -30.05 0.69 -5.24
N GLN A 18 -31.37 0.74 -5.03
CA GLN A 18 -31.99 0.70 -3.70
C GLN A 18 -31.94 -0.74 -3.17
N LEU A 19 -30.99 -1.03 -2.28
CA LEU A 19 -31.03 -2.24 -1.45
C LEU A 19 -31.99 -1.99 -0.27
N GLN A 20 -33.17 -2.59 -0.34
CA GLN A 20 -34.12 -2.67 0.77
C GLN A 20 -33.45 -3.37 1.97
N LYS A 21 -33.37 -2.68 3.12
CA LYS A 21 -32.93 -3.29 4.38
C LYS A 21 -34.01 -4.25 4.89
N PRO A 22 -33.67 -5.46 5.34
CA PRO A 22 -34.63 -6.33 6.01
C PRO A 22 -35.05 -5.73 7.36
N HIS A 23 -36.36 -5.66 7.60
CA HIS A 23 -36.93 -5.33 8.90
C HIS A 23 -36.57 -6.43 9.91
N THR A 24 -35.90 -6.05 11.00
CA THR A 24 -35.68 -6.93 12.16
C THR A 24 -36.61 -6.47 13.28
N PRO A 25 -37.47 -7.33 13.85
CA PRO A 25 -38.32 -6.95 14.97
C PRO A 25 -37.50 -6.80 16.26
N THR A 26 -37.71 -5.68 16.95
CA THR A 26 -37.12 -5.36 18.25
C THR A 26 -37.73 -6.26 19.33
N SER A 27 -36.92 -7.11 19.96
CA SER A 27 -37.24 -7.71 21.26
C SER A 27 -36.06 -7.53 22.20
N THR A 28 -36.30 -6.84 23.31
CA THR A 28 -35.37 -6.65 24.42
C THR A 28 -35.41 -7.88 25.33
N PRO A 29 -34.30 -8.57 25.61
CA PRO A 29 -34.26 -9.58 26.66
C PRO A 29 -33.87 -8.96 28.02
N PRO A 30 -34.35 -9.54 29.14
CA PRO A 30 -34.14 -9.01 30.49
C PRO A 30 -32.71 -9.20 31.00
N THR A 31 -32.21 -8.21 31.73
CA THR A 31 -30.92 -8.17 32.41
C THR A 31 -30.86 -9.17 33.56
N SER A 32 -29.86 -10.06 33.54
CA SER A 32 -29.47 -10.91 34.68
C SER A 32 -28.03 -10.57 35.10
N PRO A 33 -27.70 -10.60 36.40
CA PRO A 33 -26.43 -10.08 36.92
C PRO A 33 -25.23 -10.97 36.57
N THR A 34 -24.15 -10.32 36.12
CA THR A 34 -22.86 -10.93 35.78
C THR A 34 -22.13 -11.45 37.02
N PRO A 35 -21.64 -12.71 37.05
CA PRO A 35 -20.79 -13.20 38.14
C PRO A 35 -19.38 -12.61 38.05
N GLN A 36 -18.86 -12.13 39.17
CA GLN A 36 -17.49 -11.62 39.31
C GLN A 36 -16.46 -12.77 39.23
N PRO A 37 -15.34 -12.62 38.50
CA PRO A 37 -14.27 -13.62 38.50
C PRO A 37 -13.44 -13.55 39.81
N PRO A 38 -12.91 -14.69 40.31
CA PRO A 38 -12.10 -14.73 41.52
C PRO A 38 -10.74 -14.03 41.34
N PRO A 39 -10.09 -13.60 42.44
CA PRO A 39 -8.85 -12.81 42.39
C PRO A 39 -7.68 -13.64 41.84
N TYR A 40 -7.04 -13.12 40.79
CA TYR A 40 -5.84 -13.72 40.19
C TYR A 40 -4.63 -13.59 41.13
N SER A 41 -4.09 -14.73 41.55
CA SER A 41 -2.80 -14.83 42.23
C SER A 41 -1.66 -14.77 41.21
N ARG A 42 -0.72 -13.85 41.41
CA ARG A 42 0.39 -13.55 40.49
C ARG A 42 1.50 -14.59 40.62
N HIS A 43 1.48 -15.63 39.79
CA HIS A 43 2.65 -16.47 39.55
C HIS A 43 3.26 -16.15 38.17
N LYS A 44 4.50 -15.63 38.18
CA LYS A 44 5.35 -15.46 36.99
C LYS A 44 6.00 -16.81 36.65
N PRO A 45 5.86 -17.35 35.44
CA PRO A 45 6.81 -18.32 34.92
C PRO A 45 7.95 -17.56 34.22
N SER A 46 9.18 -17.80 34.68
CA SER A 46 10.39 -17.46 33.94
C SER A 46 10.45 -18.33 32.69
N GLN A 47 10.24 -17.74 31.51
CA GLN A 47 10.62 -18.37 30.25
C GLN A 47 11.83 -17.63 29.69
N LYS A 48 12.97 -18.31 29.73
CA LYS A 48 14.15 -17.97 28.93
C LYS A 48 13.77 -18.18 27.45
N SER A 49 13.63 -17.10 26.70
CA SER A 49 13.59 -17.17 25.24
C SER A 49 15.00 -17.49 24.74
N SER A 50 15.16 -18.66 24.12
CA SER A 50 16.33 -18.92 23.28
C SER A 50 16.24 -18.02 22.04
N PRO A 51 17.33 -17.39 21.60
CA PRO A 51 17.31 -16.57 20.40
C PRO A 51 17.07 -17.45 19.17
N MET A 52 16.18 -17.01 18.27
CA MET A 52 16.11 -17.54 16.92
C MET A 52 17.47 -17.39 16.24
N PRO A 53 17.92 -18.36 15.42
CA PRO A 53 19.11 -18.15 14.61
C PRO A 53 18.85 -17.03 13.60
N PRO A 54 19.85 -16.20 13.29
CA PRO A 54 19.71 -15.15 12.29
C PRO A 54 19.40 -15.81 10.94
N SER A 55 18.28 -15.43 10.33
CA SER A 55 18.05 -15.70 8.91
C SER A 55 19.18 -14.99 8.17
N THR A 56 20.06 -15.79 7.59
CA THR A 56 21.16 -15.31 6.74
C THR A 56 20.59 -14.40 5.67
N GLY A 57 21.03 -13.14 5.71
CA GLY A 57 20.61 -12.10 4.77
C GLY A 57 20.73 -12.56 3.33
N SER A 58 19.62 -12.43 2.61
CA SER A 58 19.60 -12.38 1.16
C SER A 58 18.65 -11.25 0.80
N SER A 59 19.22 -10.10 0.45
CA SER A 59 18.55 -8.91 -0.04
C SER A 59 17.95 -9.12 -1.43
N ALA A 60 17.17 -10.19 -1.62
CA ALA A 60 16.62 -10.58 -2.91
C ALA A 60 15.15 -10.98 -2.73
N SER A 61 14.28 -9.98 -2.62
CA SER A 61 12.86 -10.10 -2.93
C SER A 61 12.69 -10.45 -4.42
N HIS A 62 12.82 -11.75 -4.70
CA HIS A 62 12.61 -12.50 -5.95
C HIS A 62 12.83 -11.78 -7.31
N PRO A 63 14.09 -11.52 -7.70
CA PRO A 63 14.48 -11.18 -9.08
C PRO A 63 14.17 -12.25 -10.16
N PRO A 64 14.33 -13.58 -9.95
CA PRO A 64 14.26 -14.53 -11.05
C PRO A 64 12.86 -14.70 -11.64
N GLN A 65 11.79 -14.42 -10.89
CA GLN A 65 10.43 -14.50 -11.44
C GLN A 65 10.09 -13.32 -12.36
N ARG A 66 10.64 -12.12 -12.13
CA ARG A 66 10.25 -10.93 -12.90
C ARG A 66 10.70 -11.03 -14.36
N ILE A 67 11.94 -11.46 -14.59
CA ILE A 67 12.45 -11.64 -15.94
C ILE A 67 11.70 -12.75 -16.70
N GLU A 68 11.34 -13.84 -16.03
CA GLU A 68 10.59 -14.94 -16.66
C GLU A 68 9.14 -14.53 -17.00
N ILE A 69 8.50 -13.72 -16.15
CA ILE A 69 7.21 -13.10 -16.47
C ILE A 69 7.35 -12.18 -17.69
N LEU A 70 8.37 -11.34 -17.74
CA LEU A 70 8.59 -10.43 -18.87
C LEU A 70 8.89 -11.20 -20.17
N LYS A 71 9.71 -12.24 -20.13
CA LYS A 71 9.95 -13.13 -21.29
C LYS A 71 8.65 -13.80 -21.76
N SER A 72 7.82 -14.24 -20.82
CA SER A 72 6.51 -14.82 -21.14
C SER A 72 5.60 -13.79 -21.82
N LEU A 73 5.56 -12.55 -21.30
CA LEU A 73 4.81 -11.45 -21.92
C LEU A 73 5.35 -11.10 -23.31
N HIS A 74 6.68 -11.07 -23.50
CA HIS A 74 7.32 -10.81 -24.79
C HIS A 74 6.88 -11.85 -25.84
N ASN A 75 6.90 -13.14 -25.47
CA ASN A 75 6.53 -14.23 -26.36
C ASN A 75 5.05 -14.23 -26.75
N LEU A 76 4.17 -13.67 -25.90
CA LEU A 76 2.73 -13.56 -26.16
C LEU A 76 2.37 -12.43 -27.13
N LEU A 77 3.23 -11.43 -27.32
CA LEU A 77 2.95 -10.32 -28.24
C LEU A 77 3.06 -10.78 -29.69
N VAL A 78 2.22 -10.24 -30.57
CA VAL A 78 2.43 -10.38 -32.02
C VAL A 78 3.78 -9.76 -32.42
N PRO A 79 4.38 -10.15 -33.56
CA PRO A 79 5.59 -9.50 -34.07
C PRO A 79 5.43 -7.98 -34.12
N SER A 80 6.42 -7.24 -33.61
CA SER A 80 6.38 -5.78 -33.44
C SER A 80 5.24 -5.24 -32.57
N GLY A 81 4.56 -6.08 -31.80
CA GLY A 81 3.53 -5.66 -30.84
C GLY A 81 4.14 -4.84 -29.70
N THR A 82 3.38 -3.85 -29.21
CA THR A 82 3.78 -2.98 -28.10
C THR A 82 3.08 -3.40 -26.82
N PHE A 83 3.85 -3.49 -25.74
CA PHE A 83 3.35 -3.65 -24.38
C PHE A 83 3.51 -2.35 -23.61
N ALA A 84 2.43 -1.92 -22.98
CA ALA A 84 2.35 -0.71 -22.17
C ALA A 84 2.12 -1.09 -20.71
N ALA A 85 2.88 -0.50 -19.79
CA ALA A 85 2.70 -0.72 -18.36
C ALA A 85 2.92 0.57 -17.54
N GLU A 86 2.24 0.65 -16.39
CA GLU A 86 2.46 1.67 -15.36
C GLU A 86 2.61 0.99 -14.00
N PHE A 87 3.65 1.33 -13.24
CA PHE A 87 3.89 0.79 -11.90
C PHE A 87 4.66 1.80 -11.02
N GLY A 88 4.86 1.48 -9.74
CA GLY A 88 5.61 2.33 -8.81
C GLY A 88 7.11 2.32 -9.13
N ALA A 89 7.75 3.49 -9.10
CA ALA A 89 9.18 3.65 -9.32
C ALA A 89 9.92 3.95 -8.00
N HIS A 90 11.24 4.06 -8.07
CA HIS A 90 12.06 4.51 -6.96
C HIS A 90 11.50 5.80 -6.32
N GLY A 91 11.39 5.82 -5.00
CA GLY A 91 10.81 6.95 -4.25
C GLY A 91 9.28 6.97 -4.16
N ASN A 92 8.56 6.01 -4.76
CA ASN A 92 7.11 5.93 -4.66
C ASN A 92 6.65 5.75 -3.20
N CYS A 93 5.77 6.64 -2.74
CA CYS A 93 5.25 6.68 -1.37
C CYS A 93 6.36 6.73 -0.29
N ALA A 94 7.49 7.39 -0.57
CA ALA A 94 8.66 7.40 0.31
C ALA A 94 8.34 7.86 1.74
N GLU A 95 7.42 8.82 1.89
CA GLU A 95 6.96 9.31 3.19
C GLU A 95 6.32 8.19 4.01
N VAL A 96 5.41 7.42 3.41
CA VAL A 96 4.69 6.33 4.08
C VAL A 96 5.64 5.17 4.38
N HIS A 97 6.51 4.84 3.43
CA HIS A 97 7.50 3.78 3.60
C HIS A 97 8.46 4.11 4.76
N THR A 98 8.93 5.34 4.83
CA THR A 98 9.83 5.80 5.91
C THR A 98 9.12 5.79 7.26
N ALA A 99 7.86 6.25 7.32
CA ALA A 99 7.08 6.25 8.56
C ALA A 99 6.80 4.81 9.07
N LEU A 100 6.49 3.87 8.17
CA LEU A 100 6.35 2.45 8.51
C LEU A 100 7.64 1.87 9.09
N ILE A 101 8.77 2.14 8.44
CA ILE A 101 10.09 1.69 8.91
C ILE A 101 10.36 2.24 10.31
N ALA A 102 10.19 3.54 10.51
CA ALA A 102 10.45 4.20 11.79
C ALA A 102 9.57 3.64 12.91
N ALA A 103 8.25 3.50 12.67
CA ALA A 103 7.31 3.01 13.67
C ALA A 103 7.65 1.58 14.13
N LEU A 104 8.11 0.70 13.23
CA LEU A 104 8.52 -0.65 13.60
C LEU A 104 9.86 -0.67 14.34
N VAL A 105 10.82 0.16 13.92
CA VAL A 105 12.10 0.31 14.61
C VAL A 105 11.91 0.83 16.05
N HIS A 106 10.99 1.77 16.27
CA HIS A 106 10.66 2.25 17.61
C HIS A 106 10.09 1.16 18.53
N ARG A 107 9.54 0.08 17.96
CA ARG A 107 9.04 -1.11 18.68
C ARG A 107 10.09 -2.20 18.83
N GLY A 108 11.34 -1.93 18.46
CA GLY A 108 12.46 -2.85 18.63
C GLY A 108 12.64 -3.87 17.51
N VAL A 109 11.92 -3.72 16.37
CA VAL A 109 12.20 -4.53 15.19
C VAL A 109 13.48 -4.01 14.52
N ALA A 110 14.45 -4.89 14.27
CA ALA A 110 15.69 -4.51 13.60
C ALA A 110 15.40 -3.92 12.21
N VAL A 111 16.07 -2.82 11.85
CA VAL A 111 15.78 -2.08 10.61
C VAL A 111 15.97 -2.93 9.35
N GLU A 112 16.90 -3.90 9.39
CA GLU A 112 17.15 -4.88 8.33
C GLU A 112 15.93 -5.77 8.11
N VAL A 113 15.34 -6.29 9.18
CA VAL A 113 14.13 -7.13 9.14
C VAL A 113 12.95 -6.33 8.56
N VAL A 114 12.80 -5.07 8.96
CA VAL A 114 11.74 -4.20 8.43
C VAL A 114 11.91 -3.95 6.93
N ARG A 115 13.16 -3.71 6.48
CA ARG A 115 13.46 -3.51 5.05
C ARG A 115 13.22 -4.77 4.22
N GLU A 116 13.54 -5.94 4.75
CA GLU A 116 13.33 -7.23 4.07
C GLU A 116 11.84 -7.60 3.93
N ALA A 117 10.97 -7.12 4.83
CA ALA A 117 9.53 -7.33 4.74
C ALA A 117 8.86 -6.52 3.61
N CYS A 118 9.56 -5.54 3.02
CA CYS A 118 9.02 -4.73 1.93
C CYS A 118 8.85 -5.58 0.66
N LEU A 119 7.61 -5.91 0.32
CA LEU A 119 7.26 -6.65 -0.90
C LEU A 119 7.23 -5.79 -2.16
N TRP A 120 7.39 -4.47 -2.02
CA TRP A 120 7.30 -3.54 -3.13
C TRP A 120 8.60 -3.50 -3.93
N TRP A 121 8.52 -3.80 -5.22
CA TRP A 121 9.61 -3.53 -6.16
C TRP A 121 9.44 -2.13 -6.74
N LEU A 122 10.31 -1.21 -6.31
CA LEU A 122 10.28 0.22 -6.67
C LEU A 122 11.59 0.58 -7.41
N PRO A 123 11.73 0.15 -8.67
CA PRO A 123 12.99 0.25 -9.40
C PRO A 123 13.29 1.66 -9.88
N THR A 124 14.57 1.91 -10.12
CA THR A 124 15.08 3.04 -10.90
C THR A 124 14.80 2.83 -12.40
N GLU A 125 14.90 3.91 -13.18
CA GLU A 125 14.76 3.82 -14.64
C GLU A 125 15.79 2.87 -15.27
N GLU A 126 17.02 2.88 -14.77
CA GLU A 126 18.11 2.03 -15.25
C GLU A 126 17.82 0.55 -15.05
N GLU A 127 17.33 0.18 -13.85
CA GLU A 127 16.95 -1.20 -13.54
C GLU A 127 15.79 -1.67 -14.41
N VAL A 128 14.79 -0.82 -14.66
CA VAL A 128 13.68 -1.15 -15.56
C VAL A 128 14.19 -1.36 -16.99
N ARG A 129 15.00 -0.44 -17.54
CA ARG A 129 15.54 -0.56 -18.90
C ARG A 129 16.35 -1.83 -19.06
N LYS A 130 17.22 -2.12 -18.09
CA LYS A 130 18.05 -3.33 -18.08
C LYS A 130 17.19 -4.59 -18.07
N LEU A 131 16.27 -4.70 -17.11
CA LEU A 131 15.43 -5.91 -16.96
C LEU A 131 14.57 -6.18 -18.19
N TRP A 132 13.98 -5.13 -18.79
CA TRP A 132 13.16 -5.27 -19.99
C TRP A 132 13.98 -5.61 -21.23
N GLY A 133 15.18 -5.03 -21.37
CA GLY A 133 16.12 -5.38 -22.43
C GLY A 133 16.58 -6.83 -22.32
N GLU A 134 16.91 -7.31 -21.11
CA GLU A 134 17.26 -8.71 -20.85
C GLU A 134 16.10 -9.68 -21.16
N ALA A 135 14.86 -9.23 -21.07
CA ALA A 135 13.68 -9.99 -21.47
C ALA A 135 13.38 -9.96 -22.99
N GLY A 136 14.18 -9.24 -23.79
CA GLY A 136 14.06 -9.17 -25.26
C GLY A 136 13.21 -8.01 -25.78
N PHE A 137 12.74 -7.10 -24.91
CA PHE A 137 12.00 -5.93 -25.34
C PHE A 137 12.91 -4.82 -25.87
N VAL A 138 12.40 -4.06 -26.84
CA VAL A 138 12.94 -2.76 -27.22
C VAL A 138 12.14 -1.69 -26.50
N VAL A 139 12.76 -1.00 -25.53
CA VAL A 139 12.10 0.07 -24.76
C VAL A 139 12.01 1.33 -25.62
N GLU A 140 10.81 1.69 -26.06
CA GLU A 140 10.57 2.84 -26.94
C GLU A 140 10.40 4.14 -26.13
N SER A 141 9.71 4.05 -24.99
CA SER A 141 9.54 5.16 -24.06
C SER A 141 9.54 4.65 -22.64
N LEU A 142 10.22 5.36 -21.75
CA LEU A 142 10.16 5.15 -20.32
C LEU A 142 10.20 6.52 -19.64
N ARG A 143 9.24 6.77 -18.74
CA ARG A 143 9.08 8.04 -18.04
C ARG A 143 8.74 7.79 -16.58
N VAL A 144 9.33 8.57 -15.69
CA VAL A 144 9.04 8.55 -14.27
C VAL A 144 8.50 9.91 -13.85
N GLU A 145 7.31 9.92 -13.24
CA GLU A 145 6.60 11.15 -12.89
C GLU A 145 6.04 11.09 -11.47
N LEU A 146 6.12 12.22 -10.75
CA LEU A 146 5.40 12.41 -9.50
C LEU A 146 3.90 12.63 -9.79
N ARG A 147 3.06 11.80 -9.19
CA ARG A 147 1.61 11.91 -9.18
C ARG A 147 1.09 11.94 -7.75
N GLN A 148 1.09 13.14 -7.18
CA GLN A 148 0.45 13.37 -5.89
C GLN A 148 -1.04 13.04 -5.99
N THR A 149 -1.51 12.12 -5.15
CA THR A 149 -2.87 11.55 -5.24
C THR A 149 -3.60 11.73 -3.92
N GLU A 150 -4.83 12.24 -3.99
CA GLU A 150 -5.71 12.37 -2.82
C GLU A 150 -6.26 11.01 -2.40
N LEU A 151 -6.23 10.73 -1.10
CA LEU A 151 -6.84 9.55 -0.54
C LEU A 151 -8.36 9.74 -0.43
N PRO A 152 -9.17 8.74 -0.80
CA PRO A 152 -10.59 8.73 -0.50
C PRO A 152 -10.81 8.98 0.99
N GLN A 153 -11.65 9.98 1.31
CA GLN A 153 -11.98 10.37 2.69
C GLN A 153 -10.76 10.77 3.56
N GLY A 154 -9.58 10.93 2.96
CA GLY A 154 -8.34 11.20 3.69
C GLY A 154 -7.84 10.06 4.58
N ASP A 155 -8.30 8.82 4.37
CA ASP A 155 -8.00 7.69 5.26
C ASP A 155 -6.62 7.05 5.01
N ILE A 156 -5.59 7.69 5.55
CA ILE A 156 -4.22 7.14 5.55
C ILE A 156 -4.11 5.87 6.41
N GLY A 157 -4.91 5.71 7.46
CA GLY A 157 -4.89 4.51 8.30
C GLY A 157 -5.37 3.27 7.53
N GLY A 158 -6.45 3.41 6.77
CA GLY A 158 -6.97 2.40 5.86
C GLY A 158 -5.95 2.03 4.78
N TRP A 159 -5.27 3.03 4.22
CA TRP A 159 -4.19 2.79 3.26
C TRP A 159 -3.06 1.95 3.87
N VAL A 160 -2.59 2.28 5.07
CA VAL A 160 -1.51 1.55 5.76
C VAL A 160 -1.93 0.12 6.07
N ARG A 161 -3.15 -0.11 6.54
CA ARG A 161 -3.67 -1.47 6.79
C ARG A 161 -3.72 -2.30 5.52
N LEU A 162 -4.14 -1.72 4.41
CA LEU A 162 -4.32 -2.44 3.15
C LEU A 162 -2.98 -2.74 2.45
N PHE A 163 -2.12 -1.74 2.29
CA PHE A 163 -0.89 -1.87 1.49
C PHE A 163 0.33 -2.23 2.34
N GLY A 164 0.32 -1.91 3.63
CA GLY A 164 1.41 -2.14 4.57
C GLY A 164 1.30 -3.44 5.36
N ASN A 165 0.40 -4.37 5.01
CA ASN A 165 0.14 -5.57 5.82
C ASN A 165 1.39 -6.39 6.15
N ALA A 166 2.30 -6.58 5.17
CA ALA A 166 3.55 -7.31 5.39
C ALA A 166 4.45 -6.68 6.49
N PHE A 167 4.41 -5.35 6.62
CA PHE A 167 5.10 -4.64 7.71
C PHE A 167 4.40 -4.86 9.05
N LEU A 168 3.06 -4.81 9.08
CA LEU A 168 2.27 -5.00 10.29
C LEU A 168 2.37 -6.44 10.85
N GLU A 169 2.71 -7.41 10.00
CA GLU A 169 2.96 -8.79 10.39
C GLU A 169 4.25 -8.99 11.19
N LEU A 170 5.14 -7.99 11.23
CA LEU A 170 6.38 -8.04 12.01
C LEU A 170 6.17 -7.82 13.53
N VAL A 171 4.98 -7.40 13.95
CA VAL A 171 4.62 -7.20 15.35
C VAL A 171 3.42 -8.05 15.73
N HIS A 172 3.21 -8.24 17.03
CA HIS A 172 2.04 -8.95 17.54
C HIS A 172 0.74 -8.20 17.15
N GLU A 173 -0.36 -8.95 16.99
CA GLU A 173 -1.65 -8.39 16.56
C GLU A 173 -2.10 -7.19 17.41
N GLY A 174 -1.89 -7.26 18.74
CA GLY A 174 -2.22 -6.18 19.67
C GLY A 174 -1.41 -4.89 19.49
N GLU A 175 -0.28 -4.93 18.77
CA GLU A 175 0.59 -3.77 18.53
C GLU A 175 0.35 -3.09 17.18
N ARG A 176 -0.31 -3.78 16.23
CA ARG A 176 -0.50 -3.31 14.85
C ARG A 176 -1.20 -1.96 14.76
N GLU A 177 -2.29 -1.79 15.52
CA GLU A 177 -2.99 -0.49 15.56
C GLU A 177 -2.15 0.62 16.20
N GLY A 178 -1.21 0.27 17.08
CA GLY A 178 -0.22 1.22 17.58
C GLY A 178 0.71 1.71 16.46
N VAL A 179 1.20 0.79 15.61
CA VAL A 179 2.02 1.13 14.44
C VAL A 179 1.23 2.04 13.49
N VAL A 180 -0.01 1.68 13.16
CA VAL A 180 -0.86 2.47 12.26
C VAL A 180 -1.06 3.88 12.81
N LYS A 181 -1.41 4.02 14.09
CA LYS A 181 -1.60 5.35 14.72
C LYS A 181 -0.34 6.21 14.67
N GLU A 182 0.82 5.62 14.90
CA GLU A 182 2.09 6.34 14.83
C GLU A 182 2.40 6.81 13.42
N VAL A 183 2.23 5.94 12.42
CA VAL A 183 2.39 6.30 11.00
C VAL A 183 1.44 7.45 10.64
N MET A 184 0.16 7.36 11.01
CA MET A 184 -0.81 8.44 10.80
C MET A 184 -0.35 9.74 11.44
N SER A 185 0.12 9.70 12.69
CA SER A 185 0.58 10.87 13.43
C SER A 185 1.81 11.53 12.78
N VAL A 186 2.77 10.72 12.33
CA VAL A 186 3.99 11.23 11.66
C VAL A 186 3.64 11.85 10.30
N LEU A 187 2.72 11.24 9.57
CA LEU A 187 2.39 11.69 8.22
C LEU A 187 1.42 12.88 8.19
N GLU A 188 0.76 13.23 9.29
CA GLU A 188 -0.27 14.27 9.33
C GLU A 188 0.23 15.60 8.76
N SER A 189 1.42 16.08 9.16
CA SER A 189 1.94 17.37 8.70
C SER A 189 2.47 17.37 7.26
N VAL A 190 2.82 16.20 6.71
CA VAL A 190 3.40 16.08 5.36
C VAL A 190 2.35 15.69 4.31
N GLY A 191 1.29 14.99 4.71
CA GLY A 191 0.25 14.50 3.81
C GLY A 191 -1.04 15.34 3.85
N ARG A 192 -1.37 15.99 4.98
CA ARG A 192 -2.60 16.77 5.11
C ARG A 192 -2.44 18.14 4.46
N VAL A 193 -3.35 18.46 3.55
CA VAL A 193 -3.45 19.79 2.93
C VAL A 193 -4.80 20.40 3.28
N GLY A 194 -4.80 21.62 3.84
CA GLY A 194 -6.02 22.34 4.21
C GLY A 194 -6.45 22.22 5.68
N GLY A 195 -5.57 21.78 6.58
CA GLY A 195 -5.85 21.69 8.02
C GLY A 195 -6.63 20.42 8.43
N GLY A 196 -7.22 20.41 9.63
CA GLY A 196 -7.81 19.21 10.25
C GLY A 196 -8.99 18.56 9.50
N SER A 197 -9.62 19.28 8.57
CA SER A 197 -10.64 18.75 7.64
C SER A 197 -10.15 18.65 6.20
N GLY A 198 -8.83 18.77 6.00
CA GLY A 198 -8.18 18.79 4.70
C GLY A 198 -8.09 17.42 4.05
N VAL A 199 -7.75 17.42 2.76
CA VAL A 199 -7.47 16.19 2.00
C VAL A 199 -6.11 15.63 2.43
N PHE A 200 -6.01 14.30 2.45
CA PHE A 200 -4.74 13.62 2.64
C PHE A 200 -4.17 13.23 1.28
N ARG A 201 -2.91 13.57 1.02
CA ARG A 201 -2.24 13.28 -0.26
C ARG A 201 -1.03 12.37 -0.04
N ILE A 202 -0.83 11.44 -0.96
CA ILE A 202 0.34 10.57 -1.04
C ILE A 202 1.11 10.87 -2.34
N ASN A 203 2.43 10.91 -2.24
CA ASN A 203 3.34 11.12 -3.36
C ASN A 203 3.67 9.80 -4.05
N TYR A 204 2.88 9.46 -5.06
CA TYR A 204 3.23 8.32 -5.91
C TYR A 204 4.25 8.73 -6.96
N ILE A 205 5.33 7.98 -7.10
CA ILE A 205 6.26 8.09 -8.22
C ILE A 205 5.93 6.94 -9.17
N ARG A 206 5.48 7.26 -10.39
CA ARG A 206 4.97 6.28 -11.35
C ARG A 206 5.92 6.17 -12.53
N CYS A 207 6.39 4.96 -12.80
CA CYS A 207 7.07 4.61 -14.04
C CYS A 207 6.01 4.20 -15.07
N ARG A 208 6.05 4.82 -16.25
CA ARG A 208 5.30 4.42 -17.44
C ARG A 208 6.27 3.96 -18.50
N ILE A 209 5.99 2.82 -19.10
CA ILE A 209 6.83 2.24 -20.14
C ILE A 209 5.99 1.80 -21.33
N LEU A 210 6.51 2.07 -22.52
CA LEU A 210 6.12 1.47 -23.79
C LEU A 210 7.32 0.69 -24.30
N ALA A 211 7.16 -0.62 -24.45
CA ALA A 211 8.21 -1.46 -25.00
C ALA A 211 7.64 -2.39 -26.07
N ARG A 212 8.36 -2.49 -27.18
CA ARG A 212 7.98 -3.30 -28.32
C ARG A 212 8.65 -4.66 -28.25
N ARG A 213 7.97 -5.69 -28.74
CA ARG A 213 8.59 -6.99 -29.00
C ARG A 213 9.79 -6.79 -29.93
N GLY A 214 10.98 -7.10 -29.44
CA GLY A 214 12.19 -7.18 -30.27
C GLY A 214 12.04 -8.22 -31.38
N VAL A 215 12.83 -8.08 -32.44
CA VAL A 215 12.85 -9.04 -33.56
C VAL A 215 13.49 -10.34 -33.09
#